data_AF-A0A661TXW0-F1
#
_entry.id   AF-A0A661TXW0-F1
#
_cell.length_a   1.000
_cell.length_b   1.000
_cell.length_c   1.000
_cell.angle_alpha   90.00
_cell.angle_beta   90.00
_cell.angle_gamma   90.00
#
_symmetry.space_group_name_H-M   'P 1'
#
loop_
_entity.id
_entity.type
_entity.pdbx_description
1 polymer ?
#
loop_
_entity_poly.entity_id
_entity_poly.type
_entity_poly.pdbx_seq_one_letter_code
_entity_poly.pdbx_strand_id
1 'polypeptide(L)' 'MIISRSIENIEKSEHAITIGNFDGLHTGHIEILNKLKSVSKNTGLSPLVITIWPHPDRYFNRNGSKLILTLSERIRAI' A
#
# COMPACT_ATOMS: atom_id res chain seq x y z
N MET A 1 1.16 -12.35 4.56
CA MET A 1 1.60 -10.97 4.28
C MET A 1 2.37 -10.46 5.48
N ILE A 2 3.58 -9.94 5.28
CA ILE A 2 4.37 -9.29 6.33
C ILE A 2 3.98 -7.81 6.33
N ILE A 3 3.72 -7.23 7.50
CA ILE A 3 3.34 -5.81 7.65
C ILE A 3 4.45 -5.11 8.42
N SER A 4 5.08 -4.13 7.77
CA SER A 4 6.03 -3.24 8.42
C SER A 4 5.41 -1.85 8.60
N ARG A 5 5.69 -1.21 9.75
CA ARG A 5 5.31 0.18 10.03
C ARG A 5 6.44 1.18 9.78
N SER A 6 7.63 0.70 9.41
CA SER A 6 8.77 1.55 9.14
C SER A 6 9.69 0.95 8.07
N ILE A 7 10.34 1.80 7.29
CA ILE A 7 11.21 1.36 6.19
C ILE A 7 12.43 0.58 6.72
N GLU A 8 12.90 0.90 7.94
CA GLU A 8 14.07 0.24 8.53
C GLU A 8 13.85 -1.26 8.81
N ASN A 9 12.59 -1.68 8.95
CA ASN A 9 12.22 -3.08 9.23
C ASN A 9 11.95 -3.89 7.95
N ILE A 10 12.15 -3.30 6.78
CA ILE A 10 12.00 -3.99 5.50
C ILE A 10 13.34 -4.67 5.16
N GLU A 11 13.26 -5.91 4.68
CA GLU A 11 14.44 -6.64 4.21
C GLU A 11 15.16 -5.84 3.10
N LYS A 12 16.48 -5.69 3.23
CA LYS A 12 17.29 -5.01 2.23
C LYS A 12 17.57 -5.94 1.05
N SER A 13 16.60 -6.05 0.16
CA SER A 13 16.68 -6.82 -1.09
C SER A 13 15.91 -6.10 -2.20
N GLU A 14 16.03 -6.57 -3.44
CA GLU A 14 15.28 -6.02 -4.56
C GLU A 14 13.81 -6.43 -4.48
N HIS A 15 12.91 -5.48 -4.68
CA HIS A 15 11.47 -5.68 -4.61
C HIS A 15 10.79 -5.09 -5.84
N ALA A 16 9.69 -5.71 -6.27
CA ALA A 16 8.72 -5.01 -7.11
C ALA A 16 7.84 -4.16 -6.19
N ILE A 17 7.78 -2.85 -6.41
CA ILE A 17 7.16 -1.92 -5.45
C ILE A 17 6.01 -1.16 -6.11
N THR A 18 4.91 -1.01 -5.38
CA THR A 18 3.91 0.03 -5.65
C THR A 18 3.72 0.92 -4.43
N ILE A 19 3.37 2.18 -4.66
CA ILE A 19 3.16 3.17 -3.60
C ILE A 19 1.80 3.85 -3.83
N GLY A 20 1.00 4.01 -2.78
CA GLY A 20 -0.30 4.67 -2.88
C GLY A 20 -1.07 4.71 -1.56
N ASN A 21 -2.06 5.59 -1.47
CA ASN A 21 -2.91 5.66 -0.27
C ASN A 21 -3.77 4.40 -0.12
N PHE A 22 -4.22 3.80 -1.24
CA PHE A 22 -5.04 2.58 -1.27
C PHE A 22 -6.31 2.65 -0.41
N ASP A 23 -6.80 3.85 -0.11
CA ASP A 23 -8.05 4.02 0.65
C ASP A 23 -9.25 3.79 -0.28
N GLY A 24 -10.08 2.82 0.04
CA GLY A 24 -11.27 2.45 -0.73
C GLY A 24 -11.07 1.46 -1.89
N LEU A 25 -9.83 1.06 -2.23
CA LEU A 25 -9.50 -0.01 -3.21
C LEU A 25 -10.43 -0.11 -4.44
N HIS A 26 -10.71 1.01 -5.09
CA HIS A 26 -11.48 1.05 -6.33
C HIS A 26 -10.74 0.34 -7.49
N THR A 27 -11.39 0.21 -8.65
CA THR A 27 -10.88 -0.51 -9.83
C THR A 27 -9.45 -0.14 -10.22
N GLY A 28 -9.10 1.15 -10.22
CA GLY A 28 -7.73 1.60 -10.46
C GLY A 28 -6.68 1.06 -9.47
N HIS A 29 -7.00 0.97 -8.17
CA HIS A 29 -6.10 0.35 -7.20
C HIS A 29 -5.94 -1.16 -7.47
N ILE A 30 -7.04 -1.84 -7.81
CA ILE A 30 -7.03 -3.27 -8.15
C ILE A 30 -6.13 -3.53 -9.37
N GLU A 31 -6.21 -2.68 -10.38
CA GLU A 31 -5.36 -2.76 -11.58
C GLU A 31 -3.87 -2.60 -11.23
N ILE A 32 -3.52 -1.61 -10.40
CA ILE A 32 -2.15 -1.40 -9.92
C ILE A 32 -1.63 -2.62 -9.15
N LEU A 33 -2.44 -3.19 -8.24
CA LEU A 33 -2.06 -4.38 -7.48
C LEU A 33 -1.91 -5.62 -8.37
N ASN A 34 -2.77 -5.78 -9.38
CA ASN A 34 -2.64 -6.85 -10.37
C ASN A 34 -1.37 -6.68 -11.21
N LYS A 35 -1.04 -5.45 -11.61
CA LYS A 35 0.20 -5.15 -12.32
C LYS A 35 1.42 -5.46 -11.46
N LEU A 36 1.40 -5.10 -10.18
CA LEU A 36 2.45 -5.45 -9.23
C LEU A 36 2.67 -6.97 -9.16
N LYS A 37 1.59 -7.75 -9.01
CA LYS A 37 1.65 -9.22 -9.00
C LYS A 37 2.26 -9.77 -10.30
N SER A 38 1.87 -9.22 -11.45
CA SER A 38 2.42 -9.63 -12.74
C SER A 38 3.91 -9.30 -12.88
N VAL A 39 4.34 -8.10 -12.49
CA VAL A 39 5.74 -7.68 -12.54
C VAL A 39 6.58 -8.55 -11.61
N SER A 40 6.15 -8.70 -10.35
CA SER A 40 6.80 -9.56 -9.35
C SER A 40 7.01 -10.98 -9.88
N LYS A 41 5.98 -11.59 -10.49
CA LYS A 41 6.08 -12.92 -11.08
C LYS A 41 7.10 -12.98 -12.23
N ASN A 42 7.12 -11.97 -13.09
CA ASN A 42 8.01 -11.94 -14.26
C ASN A 42 9.47 -11.65 -13.91
N THR A 43 9.72 -10.91 -12.82
CA THR A 43 11.07 -10.54 -12.38
C THR A 43 11.61 -11.45 -11.28
N GLY A 44 10.77 -12.29 -10.67
CA GLY A 44 11.14 -13.10 -9.50
C GLY A 44 11.32 -12.29 -8.22
N LEU A 45 10.96 -11.01 -8.20
CA LEU A 45 11.11 -10.12 -7.04
C LEU A 45 9.90 -10.22 -6.12
N SER A 46 10.13 -10.12 -4.81
CA SER A 46 9.07 -10.04 -3.82
C SER A 46 8.21 -8.78 -4.03
N PRO A 47 6.87 -8.89 -4.06
CA PRO A 47 6.00 -7.72 -4.19
C PRO A 47 5.91 -6.97 -2.85
N LEU A 48 6.03 -5.65 -2.90
CA LEU A 48 5.92 -4.76 -1.75
C LEU A 48 4.93 -3.63 -2.04
N VAL A 49 3.99 -3.44 -1.12
CA VAL A 49 3.03 -2.32 -1.17
C VAL A 49 3.38 -1.33 -0.08
N ILE A 50 3.66 -0.09 -0.46
CA ILE A 50 3.86 1.02 0.47
C ILE A 50 2.57 1.82 0.52
N THR A 51 1.97 1.91 1.70
CA THR A 51 0.78 2.72 1.94
C THR A 51 1.03 3.76 3.03
N ILE A 52 0.18 4.78 3.06
CA ILE A 52 0.35 5.95 3.92
C ILE A 52 -0.68 5.90 5.04
N TRP A 53 -0.19 5.93 6.27
CA TRP A 53 -1.01 6.02 7.46
C TRP A 53 -0.31 6.86 8.55
N PRO A 54 -1.01 7.81 9.21
CA PRO A 54 -2.38 8.24 8.98
C PRO A 54 -2.56 8.96 7.63
N HIS A 55 -3.81 9.21 7.21
CA HIS A 55 -4.08 9.95 5.97
C HIS A 55 -3.32 11.29 5.94
N PRO A 56 -2.71 11.71 4.82
CA PRO A 56 -1.95 12.96 4.74
C PRO A 56 -2.71 14.19 5.27
N ASP A 57 -4.00 14.31 5.00
CA ASP A 57 -4.81 15.42 5.53
C ASP A 57 -4.87 15.46 7.06
N ARG A 58 -4.80 14.31 7.76
CA ARG A 58 -4.69 14.29 9.22
C ARG A 58 -3.35 14.86 9.68
N TYR A 59 -2.27 14.62 8.93
CA TYR A 59 -0.97 15.19 9.24
C TYR A 59 -0.97 16.71 9.09
N PHE A 60 -1.65 17.24 8.07
CA PHE A 60 -1.76 18.67 7.83
C PHE A 60 -2.89 19.37 8.63
N ASN A 61 -3.51 18.69 9.60
CA ASN A 61 -4.63 19.21 10.40
C ASN A 61 -5.77 19.80 9.55
N ARG A 62 -5.98 19.26 8.34
CA ARG A 62 -7.12 19.61 7.51
C ARG A 62 -8.33 18.84 8.05
N ASN A 63 -9.28 19.56 8.64
CA ASN A 63 -10.58 19.01 9.07
C ASN A 63 -11.30 18.41 7.86
N GLY A 64 -11.06 17.13 7.51
CA GLY A 64 -11.65 16.63 6.27
C GLY A 64 -11.44 15.19 5.84
N SER A 65 -10.44 14.44 6.31
CA SER A 65 -10.26 13.06 5.79
C SER A 65 -11.30 12.10 6.36
N LYS A 66 -12.41 11.93 5.63
CA LYS A 66 -13.30 10.78 5.75
C LYS A 66 -12.61 9.60 5.07
N LEU A 67 -12.11 8.68 5.88
CA LEU A 67 -11.53 7.44 5.39
C LEU A 67 -12.62 6.56 4.79
N ILE A 68 -12.34 5.93 3.64
CA ILE A 68 -13.24 4.93 3.06
C ILE A 68 -13.05 3.60 3.79
N LEU A 69 -11.81 3.23 4.09
CA LEU A 69 -11.45 2.03 4.83
C LEU A 69 -10.68 2.37 6.11
N THR A 70 -10.95 1.62 7.17
CA THR A 70 -10.03 1.54 8.30
C THR A 70 -8.70 0.94 7.85
N LEU A 71 -7.61 1.20 8.60
CA LEU A 71 -6.31 0.60 8.31
C LEU A 71 -6.39 -0.94 8.25
N SER A 72 -7.15 -1.56 9.17
CA SER A 72 -7.32 -3.00 9.22
C SER A 72 -8.06 -3.57 8.00
N GLU A 73 -9.09 -2.88 7.52
CA GLU A 73 -9.80 -3.29 6.29
C GLU A 73 -8.91 -3.15 5.06
N ARG A 74 -8.14 -2.07 4.98
CA ARG A 74 -7.18 -1.83 3.90
C ARG A 74 -6.12 -2.93 3.83
N ILE A 75 -5.53 -3.27 4.98
CA ILE A 75 -4.55 -4.36 5.11
C ILE A 75 -5.14 -5.70 4.66
N ARG A 76 -6.42 -5.98 4.96
CA ARG A 76 -7.06 -7.23 4.55
C ARG A 76 -7.37 -7.31 3.06
N ALA A 77 -7.58 -6.16 2.43
CA ALA A 77 -8.06 -6.11 1.06
C ALA A 77 -6.94 -5.91 0.01
N ILE A 78 -5.73 -5.49 0.45
CA ILE A 78 -4.49 -5.54 -0.34
C ILE A 78 -3.96 -6.98 -0.37
#